data_AF-A0A1V5PTH7-F1
#
_entry.id   AF-A0A1V5PTH7-F1
#
_cell.length_a   1.000
_cell.length_b   1.000
_cell.length_c   1.000
_cell.angle_alpha   90.00
_cell.angle_beta   90.00
_cell.angle_gamma   90.00
#
_symmetry.space_group_name_H-M   'P 1'
#
loop_
_entity.id
_entity.type
_entity.pdbx_description
1 polymer ?
#
loop_
_entity_poly.entity_id
_entity_poly.type
_entity_poly.pdbx_seq_one_letter_code
_entity_poly.pdbx_strand_id
1 'polypeptide(L)'
;MAQIISYEIPQFLSLLIPIMLTGSLSLQNLVLAQQLPFVLVLPIPALIYFLAMTAEVGRLPFEQAEADAEIVAGYFTEYSGMMFGSFYLAEFINNFSVSLVFATLFLGGWRGPWVMEIPALGPVWLFLKGFMVFLVLMLFWGAMPRLRIDQILNINWKFLTPLALVMLIVVAWVNRLAFDQGATTLVARAPWLLGANLVVGLATVGLLRLSSRRAQHRRDAQSLELLHE
;
A
#
# COMPACT_ATOMS: atom_id res chain seq x y z
N MET A 1 8.99 -13.04 -11.78
CA MET A 1 9.69 -11.74 -11.98
C MET A 1 8.77 -10.62 -12.49
N ALA A 2 7.96 -10.84 -13.54
CA ALA A 2 7.05 -9.80 -14.06
C ALA A 2 6.06 -9.24 -13.02
N GLN A 3 5.66 -10.05 -12.03
CA GLN A 3 4.81 -9.62 -10.91
C GLN A 3 5.49 -8.59 -10.02
N ILE A 4 6.69 -8.88 -9.49
CA ILE A 4 7.44 -7.98 -8.58
C ILE A 4 7.64 -6.61 -9.25
N ILE A 5 8.13 -6.61 -10.50
CA ILE A 5 8.38 -5.37 -11.27
C ILE A 5 7.09 -4.59 -11.53
N SER A 6 5.95 -5.27 -11.69
CA SER A 6 4.68 -4.59 -11.94
C SER A 6 4.22 -3.75 -10.75
N TYR A 7 4.48 -4.19 -9.52
CA TYR A 7 4.01 -3.51 -8.29
C TYR A 7 4.93 -2.38 -7.83
N GLU A 8 6.18 -2.33 -8.31
CA GLU A 8 7.07 -1.20 -8.06
C GLU A 8 6.48 0.12 -8.60
N ILE A 9 5.80 0.09 -9.75
CA ILE A 9 5.26 1.30 -10.39
C ILE A 9 4.24 2.04 -9.49
N PRO A 10 3.13 1.43 -9.03
CA PRO A 10 2.21 2.12 -8.13
C PRO A 10 2.81 2.42 -6.76
N GLN A 11 3.79 1.63 -6.28
CA GLN A 11 4.53 1.92 -5.06
C GLN A 11 5.32 3.23 -5.18
N PHE A 12 6.05 3.42 -6.29
CA PHE A 12 6.75 4.66 -6.57
C PHE A 12 5.78 5.84 -6.76
N LEU A 13 4.70 5.67 -7.52
CA LEU A 13 3.71 6.74 -7.73
C LEU A 13 3.06 7.20 -6.42
N SER A 14 2.71 6.27 -5.53
CA SER A 14 2.15 6.59 -4.22
C SER A 14 3.18 7.21 -3.28
N LEU A 15 4.45 6.81 -3.36
CA LEU A 15 5.57 7.40 -2.60
C LEU A 15 5.88 8.85 -3.01
N LEU A 16 5.71 9.21 -4.28
CA LEU A 16 5.94 10.58 -4.75
C LEU A 16 4.99 11.60 -4.10
N ILE A 17 3.82 11.18 -3.66
CA ILE A 17 2.80 12.06 -3.05
C ILE A 17 3.29 12.68 -1.73
N PRO A 18 3.69 11.90 -0.69
CA PRO A 18 4.24 12.50 0.52
C PRO A 18 5.54 13.26 0.25
N ILE A 19 6.41 12.81 -0.67
CA ILE A 19 7.63 13.55 -1.07
C ILE A 19 7.29 14.93 -1.62
N MET A 20 6.26 15.04 -2.45
CA MET A 20 5.80 16.31 -3.00
C MET A 20 5.24 17.24 -1.92
N LEU A 21 4.56 16.70 -0.91
CA LEU A 21 4.06 17.50 0.21
C LEU A 21 5.20 18.04 1.10
N THR A 22 6.29 17.28 1.25
CA THR A 22 7.44 17.68 2.07
C THR A 22 8.48 18.49 1.31
N GLY A 23 8.51 18.38 -0.03
CA GLY A 23 9.50 19.04 -0.89
C GLY A 23 10.91 18.47 -0.73
N SER A 24 11.07 17.28 -0.14
CA SER A 24 12.37 16.67 0.13
C SER A 24 12.33 15.14 0.03
N LEU A 25 13.40 14.57 -0.54
CA LEU A 25 13.62 13.12 -0.59
C LEU A 25 14.25 12.56 0.70
N SER A 26 14.64 13.41 1.64
CA SER A 26 15.23 12.96 2.90
C SER A 26 14.16 12.32 3.79
N LEU A 27 14.40 11.07 4.21
CA LEU A 27 13.53 10.35 5.15
C LEU A 27 13.35 11.12 6.47
N GLN A 28 14.39 11.83 6.92
CA GLN A 28 14.30 12.64 8.13
C GLN A 28 13.35 13.82 7.94
N ASN A 29 13.43 14.51 6.80
CA ASN A 29 12.51 15.62 6.49
C ASN A 29 11.08 15.12 6.31
N LEU A 30 10.91 13.92 5.72
CA LEU A 30 9.62 13.24 5.62
C LEU A 30 9.00 13.00 7.00
N VAL A 31 9.79 12.48 7.95
CA VAL A 31 9.32 12.26 9.32
C VAL A 31 9.00 13.59 10.00
N LEU A 32 9.88 14.60 9.90
CA LEU A 32 9.67 15.89 10.55
C LEU A 32 8.44 16.64 10.04
N ALA A 33 8.11 16.50 8.75
CA ALA A 33 6.93 17.10 8.15
C ALA A 33 5.61 16.46 8.65
N GLN A 34 5.66 15.25 9.21
CA GLN A 34 4.49 14.54 9.73
C GLN A 34 4.12 15.03 11.13
N GLN A 35 3.51 16.22 11.19
CA GLN A 35 2.80 16.70 12.38
C GLN A 35 1.55 15.84 12.65
N LEU A 36 0.84 15.50 11.56
CA LEU A 36 -0.17 14.45 11.52
C LEU A 36 0.37 13.29 10.67
N PRO A 37 0.14 12.03 11.07
CA PRO A 37 0.49 10.88 10.25
C PRO A 37 -0.12 10.99 8.85
N PHE A 38 0.67 10.76 7.80
CA PHE A 38 0.16 10.84 6.43
C PHE A 38 -0.89 9.78 6.13
N VAL A 39 -0.96 8.66 6.85
CA VAL A 39 -2.11 7.72 6.73
C VAL A 39 -3.45 8.44 6.95
N LEU A 40 -3.50 9.41 7.87
CA LEU A 40 -4.72 10.16 8.16
C LEU A 40 -5.00 11.26 7.15
N VAL A 41 -3.98 11.77 6.44
CA VAL A 41 -4.14 12.86 5.48
C VAL A 41 -4.34 12.34 4.06
N LEU A 42 -3.66 11.24 3.73
CA LEU A 42 -3.57 10.59 2.43
C LEU A 42 -3.92 9.10 2.53
N PRO A 43 -5.15 8.74 2.95
CA PRO A 43 -5.51 7.35 3.19
C PRO A 43 -5.44 6.51 1.91
N ILE A 44 -5.78 7.06 0.74
CA ILE A 44 -5.74 6.28 -0.51
C ILE A 44 -4.30 6.04 -1.00
N PRO A 45 -3.40 7.04 -1.09
CA PRO A 45 -1.99 6.80 -1.35
C PRO A 45 -1.34 5.82 -0.39
N ALA A 46 -1.63 5.94 0.91
CA ALA A 46 -1.12 5.01 1.91
C ALA A 46 -1.62 3.57 1.67
N LEU A 47 -2.90 3.40 1.32
CA LEU A 47 -3.47 2.09 0.99
C LEU A 47 -2.88 1.50 -0.29
N ILE A 48 -2.67 2.30 -1.33
CA ILE A 48 -2.02 1.85 -2.57
C ILE A 48 -0.60 1.38 -2.27
N TYR A 49 0.17 2.16 -1.50
CA TYR A 49 1.53 1.78 -1.10
C TYR A 49 1.50 0.49 -0.27
N PHE A 50 0.58 0.36 0.70
CA PHE A 50 0.42 -0.83 1.52
C PHE A 50 0.09 -2.08 0.67
N LEU A 51 -0.79 -1.96 -0.33
CA LEU A 51 -1.09 -3.07 -1.23
C LEU A 51 0.09 -3.41 -2.14
N ALA A 52 0.81 -2.41 -2.65
CA ALA A 52 1.97 -2.65 -3.50
C ALA A 52 3.11 -3.33 -2.72
N MET A 53 3.39 -2.88 -1.49
CA MET A 53 4.42 -3.46 -0.64
C MET A 53 4.09 -4.91 -0.22
N THR A 54 2.78 -5.25 -0.05
CA THR A 54 2.38 -6.65 0.19
C THR A 54 2.68 -7.56 -1.00
N ALA A 55 2.59 -7.04 -2.22
CA ALA A 55 2.89 -7.79 -3.43
C ALA A 55 4.39 -7.93 -3.68
N GLU A 56 5.21 -6.95 -3.27
CA GLU A 56 6.68 -7.01 -3.32
C GLU A 56 7.25 -8.12 -2.44
N VAL A 57 6.69 -8.28 -1.23
CA VAL A 57 7.06 -9.36 -0.30
C VAL A 57 6.80 -10.76 -0.87
N GLY A 58 5.78 -10.90 -1.73
CA GLY A 58 5.44 -12.18 -2.36
C GLY A 58 4.75 -13.20 -1.43
N ARG A 59 4.15 -12.75 -0.32
CA ARG A 59 3.34 -13.59 0.59
C ARG A 59 1.85 -13.57 0.24
N LEU A 60 1.07 -14.50 0.80
CA LEU A 60 -0.41 -14.56 0.70
C LEU A 60 -1.02 -13.14 0.80
N PRO A 61 -1.89 -12.69 -0.12
CA PRO A 61 -2.57 -13.37 -1.24
C PRO A 61 -1.79 -13.39 -2.57
N PHE A 62 -0.56 -12.86 -2.61
CA PHE A 62 0.28 -12.67 -3.81
C PHE A 62 1.34 -13.77 -4.00
N GLU A 63 1.28 -14.84 -3.20
CA GLU A 63 2.20 -15.97 -3.18
C GLU A 63 2.00 -16.87 -4.41
N GLN A 64 2.91 -16.80 -5.38
CA GLN A 64 2.86 -17.56 -6.65
C GLN A 64 4.15 -18.32 -6.96
N ALA A 65 5.31 -17.80 -6.57
CA ALA A 65 6.59 -18.47 -6.79
C ALA A 65 6.71 -19.80 -6.01
N GLU A 66 6.00 -19.93 -4.89
CA GLU A 66 5.93 -21.15 -4.08
C GLU A 66 4.95 -22.18 -4.67
N ALA A 67 3.90 -21.73 -5.36
CA ALA A 67 2.83 -22.58 -5.89
C ALA A 67 3.19 -23.32 -7.19
N ASP A 68 4.02 -22.74 -8.07
CA ASP A 68 4.59 -23.50 -9.22
C ASP A 68 5.61 -24.56 -8.75
N ALA A 69 6.12 -24.40 -7.53
CA ALA A 69 7.01 -25.37 -6.89
C ALA A 69 6.26 -26.39 -6.02
N GLU A 70 4.96 -26.19 -5.75
CA GLU A 70 4.11 -27.01 -4.86
C GLU A 70 3.84 -28.43 -5.40
N ILE A 71 4.09 -28.71 -6.68
CA ILE A 71 4.03 -30.12 -7.17
C ILE A 71 5.18 -30.97 -6.59
N VAL A 72 6.28 -30.36 -6.09
CA VAL A 72 7.39 -31.05 -5.38
C VAL A 72 7.98 -30.15 -4.28
N ALA A 73 7.16 -29.39 -3.53
CA ALA A 73 7.60 -28.58 -2.39
C ALA A 73 8.94 -27.78 -2.60
N GLY A 74 9.14 -27.24 -3.80
CA GLY A 74 10.25 -26.40 -4.26
C GLY A 74 11.57 -26.46 -3.49
N TYR A 75 12.07 -25.29 -3.10
CA TYR A 75 13.27 -25.15 -2.29
C TYR A 75 13.12 -25.71 -0.86
N PHE A 76 11.90 -25.99 -0.39
CA PHE A 76 11.70 -26.60 0.93
C PHE A 76 12.19 -28.05 0.98
N THR A 77 12.34 -28.73 -0.16
CA THR A 77 12.88 -30.09 -0.25
C THR A 77 14.33 -30.15 -0.70
N GLU A 78 14.81 -29.13 -1.42
CA GLU A 78 16.17 -29.10 -1.97
C GLU A 78 17.23 -28.64 -0.97
N TYR A 79 16.85 -27.90 0.08
CA TYR A 79 17.80 -27.30 1.02
C TYR A 79 17.80 -27.96 2.40
N SER A 80 19.00 -28.17 2.96
CA SER A 80 19.21 -28.64 4.34
C SER A 80 18.62 -27.67 5.38
N GLY A 81 18.21 -28.18 6.55
CA GLY A 81 17.48 -27.44 7.58
C GLY A 81 18.10 -26.11 8.03
N MET A 82 19.44 -25.96 8.02
CA MET A 82 20.10 -24.70 8.35
C MET A 82 19.98 -23.66 7.22
N MET A 83 20.09 -24.08 5.96
CA MET A 83 19.89 -23.20 4.80
C MET A 83 18.42 -22.80 4.67
N PHE A 84 17.50 -23.76 4.88
CA PHE A 84 16.07 -23.52 5.00
C PHE A 84 15.74 -22.45 6.05
N GLY A 85 16.30 -22.57 7.26
CA GLY A 85 16.09 -21.59 8.33
C GLY A 85 16.57 -20.19 7.96
N SER A 86 17.63 -20.10 7.14
CA SER A 86 18.20 -18.84 6.67
C SER A 86 17.29 -18.16 5.63
N PHE A 87 16.66 -18.91 4.74
CA PHE A 87 15.66 -18.38 3.79
C PHE A 87 14.43 -17.85 4.50
N TYR A 88 13.87 -18.60 5.47
CA TYR A 88 12.76 -18.12 6.29
C TYR A 88 13.13 -16.85 7.04
N LEU A 89 14.31 -16.81 7.67
CA LEU A 89 14.76 -15.63 8.39
C LEU A 89 14.88 -14.43 7.45
N ALA A 90 15.41 -14.61 6.24
CA ALA A 90 15.53 -13.55 5.23
C ALA A 90 14.14 -13.01 4.82
N GLU A 91 13.15 -13.87 4.64
CA GLU A 91 11.78 -13.45 4.35
C GLU A 91 11.14 -12.69 5.53
N PHE A 92 11.33 -13.14 6.77
CA PHE A 92 10.86 -12.42 7.95
C PHE A 92 11.51 -11.05 8.10
N ILE A 93 12.81 -10.96 7.86
CA ILE A 93 13.55 -9.69 7.86
C ILE A 93 13.03 -8.77 6.76
N ASN A 94 12.77 -9.29 5.55
CA ASN A 94 12.21 -8.49 4.46
C ASN A 94 10.83 -7.92 4.85
N ASN A 95 9.93 -8.77 5.35
CA ASN A 95 8.60 -8.38 5.82
C ASN A 95 8.63 -7.27 6.87
N PHE A 96 9.51 -7.43 7.86
CA PHE A 96 9.67 -6.44 8.91
C PHE A 96 10.29 -5.15 8.38
N SER A 97 11.26 -5.25 7.46
CA SER A 97 11.91 -4.09 6.84
C SER A 97 10.93 -3.25 6.04
N VAL A 98 10.09 -3.87 5.21
CA VAL A 98 9.03 -3.18 4.46
C VAL A 98 8.04 -2.50 5.40
N SER A 99 7.71 -3.13 6.53
CA SER A 99 6.85 -2.53 7.56
C SER A 99 7.46 -1.31 8.23
N LEU A 100 8.78 -1.31 8.48
CA LEU A 100 9.51 -0.15 9.00
C LEU A 100 9.55 1.00 8.00
N VAL A 101 9.72 0.70 6.71
CA VAL A 101 9.67 1.69 5.62
C VAL A 101 8.30 2.33 5.58
N PHE A 102 7.21 1.54 5.60
CA PHE A 102 5.85 2.08 5.65
C PHE A 102 5.61 2.97 6.88
N ALA A 103 6.04 2.52 8.06
CA ALA A 103 5.91 3.29 9.30
C ALA A 103 6.65 4.64 9.22
N THR A 104 7.82 4.66 8.59
CA THR A 104 8.61 5.88 8.36
C THR A 104 7.91 6.83 7.40
N LEU A 105 7.38 6.29 6.30
CA LEU A 105 6.77 7.09 5.24
C LEU A 105 5.39 7.64 5.62
N PHE A 106 4.55 6.87 6.31
CA PHE A 106 3.15 7.24 6.52
C PHE A 106 2.71 7.38 7.99
N LEU A 107 3.42 6.78 8.95
CA LEU A 107 3.06 6.80 10.38
C LEU A 107 3.97 7.70 11.23
N GLY A 108 4.80 8.53 10.62
CA GLY A 108 5.67 9.49 11.29
C GLY A 108 6.95 8.89 11.87
N GLY A 109 7.34 7.69 11.44
CA GLY A 109 8.60 7.03 11.82
C GLY A 109 8.86 7.05 13.33
N TRP A 110 10.02 7.59 13.72
CA TRP A 110 10.47 7.69 15.11
C TRP A 110 9.71 8.72 15.96
N ARG A 111 8.87 9.58 15.39
CA ARG A 111 8.13 10.58 16.16
C ARG A 111 7.09 9.92 17.06
N GLY A 112 7.10 10.26 18.34
CA GLY A 112 6.11 9.81 19.29
C GLY A 112 6.03 10.76 20.48
N PRO A 113 5.03 10.59 21.36
CA PRO A 113 4.99 11.27 22.64
C PRO A 113 6.31 11.10 23.42
N TRP A 114 6.75 12.16 24.10
CA TRP A 114 7.97 12.21 24.94
C TRP A 114 9.33 12.01 24.25
N VAL A 115 9.38 11.86 22.92
CA VAL A 115 10.66 11.68 22.22
C VAL A 115 11.55 12.94 22.25
N MET A 116 10.95 14.12 22.36
CA MET A 116 11.70 15.38 22.47
C MET A 116 12.42 15.51 23.82
N GLU A 117 11.90 14.85 24.86
CA GLU A 117 12.48 14.83 26.21
C GLU A 117 13.47 13.67 26.36
N ILE A 118 13.17 12.51 25.74
CA ILE A 118 13.98 11.29 25.81
C ILE A 118 14.24 10.79 24.38
N PRO A 119 15.35 11.22 23.74
CA PRO A 119 15.68 10.83 22.37
C PRO A 119 15.80 9.31 22.17
N ALA A 120 16.16 8.56 23.22
CA ALA A 120 16.25 7.11 23.20
C ALA A 120 14.90 6.41 22.91
N LEU A 121 13.77 7.08 23.10
CA LEU A 121 12.44 6.54 22.76
C LEU A 121 12.17 6.55 21.25
N GLY A 122 12.93 7.30 20.45
CA GLY A 122 12.72 7.41 19.00
C GLY A 122 12.74 6.05 18.28
N PRO A 123 13.81 5.24 18.43
CA PRO A 123 13.85 3.89 17.89
C PRO A 123 12.72 3.01 18.43
N VAL A 124 12.41 3.08 19.73
CA VAL A 124 11.34 2.27 20.34
C VAL A 124 10.00 2.52 19.65
N TRP A 125 9.66 3.78 19.37
CA TRP A 125 8.43 4.14 18.65
C TRP A 125 8.44 3.66 17.19
N LEU A 126 9.58 3.75 16.51
CA LEU A 126 9.71 3.24 15.15
C LEU A 126 9.50 1.72 15.10
N PHE A 127 10.15 0.97 15.99
CA PHE A 127 9.98 -0.49 16.10
C PHE A 127 8.55 -0.86 16.49
N LEU A 128 7.94 -0.13 17.43
CA LEU A 128 6.55 -0.37 17.84
C LEU A 128 5.58 -0.16 16.67
N LYS A 129 5.70 0.93 15.92
CA LYS A 129 4.86 1.19 14.75
C LYS A 129 5.14 0.21 13.61
N GLY A 130 6.40 -0.12 13.35
CA GLY A 130 6.79 -1.13 12.38
C GLY A 130 6.18 -2.49 12.74
N PHE A 131 6.21 -2.86 14.02
CA PHE A 131 5.58 -4.08 14.52
C PHE A 131 4.04 -4.03 14.37
N MET A 132 3.39 -2.90 14.63
CA MET A 132 1.95 -2.75 14.37
C MET A 132 1.61 -2.94 12.88
N VAL A 133 2.40 -2.37 11.98
CA VAL A 133 2.21 -2.55 10.52
C VAL A 133 2.43 -4.02 10.14
N PHE A 134 3.46 -4.66 10.69
CA PHE A 134 3.71 -6.08 10.50
C PHE A 134 2.56 -6.96 10.99
N LEU A 135 1.95 -6.64 12.14
CA LEU A 135 0.75 -7.32 12.62
C LEU A 135 -0.43 -7.12 11.67
N VAL A 136 -0.63 -5.92 11.13
CA VAL A 136 -1.68 -5.66 10.13
C VAL A 136 -1.42 -6.45 8.84
N LEU A 137 -0.18 -6.57 8.38
CA LEU A 137 0.19 -7.44 7.26
C LEU A 137 -0.18 -8.90 7.56
N MET A 138 0.19 -9.41 8.73
CA MET A 138 -0.10 -10.78 9.13
C MET A 138 -1.61 -11.05 9.18
N LEU A 139 -2.40 -10.10 9.70
CA LEU A 139 -3.87 -10.19 9.69
C LEU A 139 -4.44 -10.15 8.26
N PHE A 140 -3.87 -9.29 7.41
CA PHE A 140 -4.26 -9.20 6.01
C PHE A 140 -4.01 -10.52 5.26
N TRP A 141 -2.89 -11.20 5.55
CA TRP A 141 -2.58 -12.53 5.01
C TRP A 141 -3.59 -13.59 5.42
N GLY A 142 -4.01 -13.59 6.69
CA GLY A 142 -5.02 -14.52 7.19
C GLY A 142 -6.44 -14.24 6.70
N ALA A 143 -6.74 -13.00 6.28
CA ALA A 143 -8.09 -12.58 5.89
C ALA A 143 -8.40 -12.73 4.39
N MET A 144 -7.39 -12.72 3.52
CA MET A 144 -7.59 -12.71 2.07
C MET A 144 -7.41 -14.10 1.45
N PRO A 145 -8.32 -14.52 0.54
CA PRO A 145 -8.11 -15.73 -0.24
C PRO A 145 -6.98 -15.51 -1.25
N ARG A 146 -6.35 -16.61 -1.65
CA ARG A 146 -5.31 -16.62 -2.69
C ARG A 146 -5.85 -16.03 -4.00
N LEU A 147 -5.05 -15.19 -4.66
CA LEU A 147 -5.39 -14.58 -5.95
C LEU A 147 -4.54 -15.16 -7.09
N ARG A 148 -5.14 -15.28 -8.27
CA ARG A 148 -4.45 -15.75 -9.48
C ARG A 148 -3.57 -14.66 -10.11
N ILE A 149 -2.48 -15.04 -10.79
CA ILE A 149 -1.50 -14.12 -11.44
C ILE A 149 -2.24 -13.09 -12.30
N ASP A 150 -3.17 -13.56 -13.12
CA ASP A 150 -3.94 -12.73 -14.02
C ASP A 150 -4.78 -11.68 -13.28
N GLN A 151 -5.35 -12.04 -12.13
CA GLN A 151 -6.17 -11.12 -11.32
C GLN A 151 -5.30 -10.06 -10.65
N ILE A 152 -4.15 -10.49 -10.12
CA ILE A 152 -3.14 -9.64 -9.50
C ILE A 152 -2.63 -8.60 -10.52
N LEU A 153 -2.18 -9.06 -11.69
CA LEU A 153 -1.70 -8.19 -12.75
C LEU A 153 -2.80 -7.23 -13.25
N ASN A 154 -4.04 -7.72 -13.38
CA ASN A 154 -5.18 -6.88 -13.75
C ASN A 154 -5.49 -5.82 -12.69
N ILE A 155 -5.49 -6.15 -11.40
CA ILE A 155 -5.70 -5.19 -10.30
C ILE A 155 -4.59 -4.13 -10.34
N ASN A 156 -3.34 -4.55 -10.54
CA ASN A 156 -2.22 -3.64 -10.61
C ASN A 156 -2.38 -2.62 -11.77
N TRP A 157 -2.49 -3.12 -13.00
CA TRP A 157 -2.45 -2.28 -14.19
C TRP A 157 -3.76 -1.56 -14.50
N LYS A 158 -4.92 -2.16 -14.18
CA LYS A 158 -6.23 -1.54 -14.47
C LYS A 158 -6.76 -0.71 -13.31
N PHE A 159 -6.26 -0.92 -12.09
CA PHE A 159 -6.79 -0.25 -10.90
C PHE A 159 -5.73 0.51 -10.11
N LEU A 160 -4.70 -0.14 -9.57
CA LEU A 160 -3.73 0.51 -8.68
C LEU A 160 -2.91 1.59 -9.39
N THR A 161 -2.31 1.30 -10.54
CA THR A 161 -1.45 2.25 -11.26
C THR A 161 -2.22 3.48 -11.75
N PRO A 162 -3.39 3.36 -12.41
CA PRO A 162 -4.17 4.53 -12.81
C PRO A 162 -4.67 5.33 -11.60
N LEU A 163 -5.10 4.67 -10.53
CA LEU A 163 -5.56 5.32 -9.31
C LEU A 163 -4.42 6.10 -8.62
N ALA A 164 -3.22 5.52 -8.54
CA ALA A 164 -2.04 6.18 -8.00
C ALA A 164 -1.69 7.44 -8.79
N LEU A 165 -1.75 7.36 -10.13
CA LEU A 165 -1.51 8.51 -11.01
C LEU A 165 -2.55 9.61 -10.81
N VAL A 166 -3.84 9.25 -10.75
CA VAL A 166 -4.92 10.22 -10.49
C VAL A 166 -4.73 10.88 -9.13
N MET A 167 -4.37 10.11 -8.09
CA MET A 167 -4.11 10.67 -6.77
C MET A 167 -2.91 11.62 -6.77
N LEU A 168 -1.83 11.28 -7.49
CA LEU A 168 -0.68 12.15 -7.61
C LEU A 168 -1.07 13.51 -8.20
N ILE A 169 -1.83 13.51 -9.29
CA ILE A 169 -2.31 14.73 -9.95
C ILE A 169 -3.27 15.49 -9.03
N VAL A 170 -4.30 14.83 -8.49
CA VAL A 170 -5.30 15.48 -7.64
C VAL A 170 -4.66 16.10 -6.39
N VAL A 171 -3.77 15.36 -5.71
CA VAL A 171 -3.08 15.89 -4.52
C VAL A 171 -2.17 17.06 -4.91
N ALA A 172 -1.49 17.02 -6.06
CA ALA A 172 -0.66 18.13 -6.54
C ALA A 172 -1.49 19.41 -6.74
N TRP A 173 -2.61 19.27 -7.45
CA TRP A 173 -3.53 20.37 -7.72
C TRP A 173 -4.16 20.92 -6.44
N VAL A 174 -4.68 20.07 -5.56
CA VAL A 174 -5.32 20.49 -4.30
C VAL A 174 -4.31 21.12 -3.35
N ASN A 175 -3.09 20.57 -3.27
CA ASN A 175 -2.02 21.17 -2.48
C ASN A 175 -1.73 22.59 -2.98
N ARG A 176 -1.59 22.79 -4.30
CA ARG A 176 -1.38 24.13 -4.89
C ARG A 176 -2.51 25.10 -4.56
N LEU A 177 -3.77 24.68 -4.70
CA LEU A 177 -4.93 25.52 -4.37
C LEU A 177 -5.01 25.86 -2.87
N ALA A 178 -4.64 24.92 -2.00
CA ALA A 178 -4.60 25.16 -0.56
C ALA A 178 -3.49 26.16 -0.18
N PHE A 179 -2.35 26.11 -0.86
CA PHE A 179 -1.29 27.11 -0.73
C PHE A 179 -1.79 28.52 -1.12
N ASP A 180 -2.49 28.63 -2.25
CA ASP A 180 -3.00 29.92 -2.75
C ASP A 180 -4.05 30.54 -1.80
N GLN A 181 -4.79 29.71 -1.04
CA GLN A 181 -5.71 30.16 0.01
C GLN A 181 -5.01 30.54 1.35
N GLY A 182 -3.68 30.53 1.41
CA GLY A 182 -2.91 30.93 2.59
C GLY A 182 -2.69 29.83 3.63
N ALA A 183 -3.04 28.56 3.34
CA ALA A 183 -2.74 27.44 4.22
C ALA A 183 -1.25 27.06 4.12
N THR A 184 -0.40 27.68 4.93
CA THR A 184 1.07 27.51 4.91
C THR A 184 1.55 26.25 5.64
N THR A 185 0.82 25.78 6.65
CA THR A 185 1.15 24.56 7.41
C THR A 185 0.44 23.32 6.86
N LEU A 186 1.09 22.15 6.93
CA LEU A 186 0.48 20.87 6.51
C LEU A 186 -0.82 20.55 7.25
N VAL A 187 -0.93 20.92 8.53
CA VAL A 187 -2.17 20.76 9.32
C VAL A 187 -3.31 21.59 8.74
N ALA A 188 -3.03 22.81 8.25
CA ALA A 188 -4.03 23.66 7.61
C ALA A 188 -4.45 23.11 6.23
N ARG A 189 -3.57 22.35 5.55
CA ARG A 189 -3.89 21.67 4.28
C ARG A 189 -4.57 20.32 4.46
N ALA A 190 -4.42 19.69 5.62
CA ALA A 190 -4.98 18.38 5.92
C ALA A 190 -6.48 18.23 5.57
N PRO A 191 -7.40 19.16 5.90
CA PRO A 191 -8.81 19.01 5.55
C PRO A 191 -9.06 19.05 4.03
N TRP A 192 -8.34 19.88 3.28
CA TRP A 192 -8.44 19.94 1.82
C TRP A 192 -7.95 18.64 1.17
N LEU A 193 -6.81 18.12 1.65
CA LEU A 193 -6.22 16.87 1.17
C LEU A 193 -7.08 15.66 1.51
N LEU A 194 -7.63 15.61 2.73
CA LEU A 194 -8.58 14.58 3.14
C LEU A 194 -9.85 14.63 2.32
N GLY A 195 -10.44 15.81 2.13
CA GLY A 195 -11.63 16.00 1.31
C GLY A 195 -11.42 15.48 -0.11
N ALA A 196 -10.28 15.79 -0.73
CA ALA A 196 -9.93 15.28 -2.05
C ALA A 196 -9.79 13.75 -2.07
N ASN A 197 -9.12 13.17 -1.07
CA ASN A 197 -8.97 11.72 -0.95
C ASN A 197 -10.33 11.02 -0.78
N LEU A 198 -11.25 11.60 0.01
CA LEU A 198 -12.59 11.06 0.20
C LEU A 198 -13.44 11.17 -1.07
N VAL A 199 -13.38 12.30 -1.78
CA VAL A 199 -14.12 12.49 -3.05
C VAL A 199 -13.65 11.49 -4.09
N VAL A 200 -12.33 11.37 -4.29
CA VAL A 200 -11.81 10.42 -5.28
C VAL A 200 -12.06 8.99 -4.81
N GLY A 201 -11.91 8.67 -3.51
CA GLY A 201 -12.24 7.36 -2.96
C GLY A 201 -13.71 6.98 -3.18
N LEU A 202 -14.65 7.89 -2.93
CA LEU A 202 -16.08 7.69 -3.19
C LEU A 202 -16.37 7.55 -4.68
N ALA A 203 -15.72 8.34 -5.54
CA ALA A 203 -15.85 8.22 -6.98
C ALA A 203 -15.34 6.85 -7.47
N THR A 204 -14.20 6.39 -6.96
CA THR A 204 -13.65 5.06 -7.27
C THR A 204 -14.61 3.95 -6.83
N VAL A 205 -15.12 4.00 -5.60
CA VAL A 205 -16.11 3.02 -5.11
C VAL A 205 -17.40 3.07 -5.92
N GLY A 206 -17.87 4.27 -6.29
CA GLY A 206 -19.03 4.47 -7.15
C GLY A 206 -18.84 3.84 -8.53
N LEU A 207 -17.70 4.08 -9.17
CA LEU A 207 -17.36 3.49 -10.47
C LEU A 207 -17.25 1.96 -10.41
N LEU A 208 -16.66 1.41 -9.33
CA LEU A 208 -16.58 -0.04 -9.11
C LEU A 208 -17.97 -0.66 -8.88
N ARG A 209 -18.86 0.01 -8.15
CA ARG A 209 -20.25 -0.47 -7.96
C ARG A 209 -21.03 -0.45 -9.28
N LEU A 210 -20.85 0.59 -10.10
CA LEU A 210 -21.50 0.71 -11.40
C LEU A 210 -20.98 -0.34 -12.39
N SER A 211 -19.67 -0.59 -12.41
CA SER A 211 -19.07 -1.61 -13.27
C SER A 211 -19.47 -3.03 -12.83
N SER A 212 -19.56 -3.27 -11.52
CA SER A 212 -20.03 -4.54 -10.95
C SER A 212 -21.49 -4.82 -11.30
N ARG A 213 -22.38 -3.82 -11.18
CA ARG A 213 -23.79 -3.94 -11.60
C ARG A 213 -23.92 -4.26 -13.09
N ARG A 214 -23.15 -3.57 -13.94
CA ARG A 214 -23.13 -3.84 -15.40
C ARG A 214 -22.60 -5.24 -15.73
N ALA A 215 -21.67 -5.76 -14.94
CA ALA A 215 -21.16 -7.13 -15.11
C ALA A 215 -22.18 -8.19 -14.66
N GLN A 216 -22.95 -7.93 -13.60
CA GLN A 216 -24.05 -8.81 -13.16
C GLN A 216 -25.16 -8.87 -14.22
N HIS A 217 -25.64 -7.72 -14.72
CA HIS A 217 -26.66 -7.70 -15.77
C HIS A 217 -26.27 -8.45 -17.05
N ARG A 218 -24.98 -8.46 -17.43
CA ARG A 218 -24.50 -9.23 -18.59
C ARG A 218 -24.52 -10.74 -18.34
N ARG A 219 -24.22 -11.18 -17.11
CA ARG A 219 -24.28 -12.60 -16.74
C ARG A 219 -25.71 -13.09 -16.68
N ASP A 220 -26.62 -12.26 -16.16
CA ASP A 220 -28.05 -12.57 -16.08
C ASP A 220 -28.69 -12.60 -17.48
N ALA A 221 -28.25 -11.74 -18.41
CA ALA A 221 -28.70 -11.80 -19.79
C ALA A 221 -28.22 -13.08 -20.51
N GLN A 222 -26.97 -13.50 -20.30
CA GLN A 222 -26.42 -14.72 -20.90
C GLN A 222 -27.01 -16.00 -20.32
N SER A 223 -27.37 -16.03 -19.03
CA SER A 223 -28.03 -17.20 -18.43
C SER A 223 -29.45 -17.39 -18.93
N LEU A 224 -30.15 -16.31 -19.29
CA LEU A 224 -31.49 -16.38 -19.89
C LEU A 224 -31.45 -16.86 -21.34
N GLU A 225 -30.44 -16.49 -22.13
CA GLU A 225 -30.24 -17.00 -23.49
C GLU A 225 -29.97 -18.52 -23.49
N LEU A 226 -29.17 -19.02 -22.54
CA LEU A 226 -28.86 -20.45 -22.39
C LEU A 226 -30.03 -21.32 -21.88
N LEU A 227 -31.09 -20.71 -21.34
CA LEU A 227 -32.29 -21.42 -20.89
C LEU A 227 -33.37 -21.51 -21.98
N HIS A 228 -33.20 -20.77 -23.08
CA HIS A 228 -34.12 -20.74 -24.22
C HIS A 228 -33.62 -21.56 -25.43
N GLU A 229 -32.40 -22.10 -25.38
CA GLU A 229 -31.87 -23.14 -26.29
C GLU A 229 -32.06 -24.53 -25.70
#